data_AF-A0A7Y2F4N8-F1
#
_entry.id   AF-A0A7Y2F4N8-F1
#
_cell.length_a   1.000
_cell.length_b   1.000
_cell.length_c   1.000
_cell.angle_alpha   90.00
_cell.angle_beta   90.00
_cell.angle_gamma   90.00
#
_symmetry.space_group_name_H-M   'P 1'
#
loop_
_entity.id
_entity.type
_entity.pdbx_description
1 polymer ?
#
loop_
_entity_poly.entity_id
_entity_poly.type
_entity_poly.pdbx_seq_one_letter_code
_entity_poly.pdbx_strand_id
1 'polypeptide(L)'
;MRTLTIISILIWTFCIQAQINDFNTEKFQIAEKGVIVLSMDGSPEGGELAVSTRMGKLIFYTAEGYNKLREFNLAGFTNGARVRYSPDGKYVIMKKIRLADWNANKDNKQRVMIIDATTGKKVADHDGVYDLTISPDGNTYAIMDKGHLKIKSLQGGKTISEVKDERLQSSITFGPEGKMIYASRGFDKSDLKKDPRFKKNKKGAKAFSKYQQTIVGYDVQNGTEQFISPESMDEIYDIQCSKRGDCILVYAKQDTRVNAVATTNFILQMDLSNGMLMREQFNSRLPDPDYKENLKQNIIGVTTTEDMDASQSVMLYDRGTNEIIARFDIDARFLEGIFQGQFMDGTASFDFSADGRYLLVGIGNFFYRWKIKRED
;
A
#
# COMPACT_ATOMS: atom_id res chain seq x y z
N MET A 1 -28.57 -3.29 -72.67
CA MET A 1 -28.32 -2.71 -71.33
C MET A 1 -28.46 -3.82 -70.31
N ARG A 2 -27.35 -4.34 -69.77
CA ARG A 2 -27.34 -5.29 -68.64
C ARG A 2 -26.78 -4.53 -67.44
N THR A 3 -27.62 -4.31 -66.44
CA THR A 3 -27.28 -3.68 -65.16
C THR A 3 -26.47 -4.66 -64.32
N LEU A 4 -25.23 -4.27 -63.98
CA LEU A 4 -24.38 -4.99 -63.03
C LEU A 4 -24.70 -4.48 -61.62
N THR A 5 -25.28 -5.33 -60.78
CA THR A 5 -25.50 -5.03 -59.36
C THR A 5 -24.24 -5.41 -58.58
N ILE A 6 -23.53 -4.41 -58.05
CA ILE A 6 -22.38 -4.64 -57.16
C ILE A 6 -22.93 -4.86 -55.75
N ILE A 7 -22.73 -6.06 -55.21
CA ILE A 7 -23.01 -6.40 -53.81
C ILE A 7 -21.77 -6.03 -53.00
N SER A 8 -21.87 -4.98 -52.18
CA SER A 8 -20.85 -4.61 -51.19
C SER A 8 -20.92 -5.54 -49.98
N ILE A 9 -19.90 -6.37 -49.80
CA ILE A 9 -19.71 -7.20 -48.60
C ILE A 9 -19.09 -6.33 -47.51
N LEU A 10 -19.85 -6.03 -46.45
CA LEU A 10 -19.35 -5.38 -45.23
C LEU A 10 -18.59 -6.43 -44.41
N ILE A 11 -17.27 -6.31 -44.34
CA ILE A 11 -16.43 -7.13 -43.45
C ILE A 11 -16.34 -6.40 -42.11
N TRP A 12 -17.03 -6.93 -41.10
CA TRP A 12 -16.87 -6.50 -39.71
C TRP A 12 -15.53 -7.04 -39.19
N THR A 13 -14.56 -6.15 -39.01
CA THR A 13 -13.30 -6.47 -38.32
C THR A 13 -13.57 -6.44 -36.83
N PHE A 14 -13.66 -7.61 -36.19
CA PHE A 14 -13.49 -7.72 -34.75
C PHE A 14 -12.03 -7.34 -34.42
N CYS A 15 -11.83 -6.21 -33.76
CA CYS A 15 -10.55 -5.92 -33.12
C CYS A 15 -10.39 -6.88 -31.94
N ILE A 16 -9.63 -7.95 -32.14
CA ILE A 16 -9.00 -8.68 -31.04
C ILE A 16 -7.96 -7.71 -30.48
N GLN A 17 -8.17 -7.23 -29.26
CA GLN A 17 -7.23 -6.38 -28.57
C GLN A 17 -5.96 -7.21 -28.29
N ALA A 18 -4.94 -7.02 -29.12
CA ALA A 18 -3.65 -7.66 -28.95
C ALA A 18 -3.03 -7.17 -27.63
N GLN A 19 -2.53 -8.12 -26.82
CA GLN A 19 -1.67 -7.82 -25.66
C GLN A 19 -0.51 -6.93 -26.13
N ILE A 20 -0.49 -5.68 -25.68
CA ILE A 20 0.60 -4.75 -25.92
C ILE A 20 1.78 -5.17 -25.04
N ASN A 21 2.64 -6.06 -25.54
CA ASN A 21 3.99 -6.22 -25.00
C ASN A 21 4.81 -4.99 -25.44
N ASP A 22 4.75 -3.89 -24.66
CA ASP A 22 5.38 -2.62 -25.03
C ASP A 22 6.87 -2.59 -24.66
N PHE A 23 7.73 -2.47 -25.68
CA PHE A 23 9.20 -2.39 -25.58
C PHE A 23 9.74 -1.06 -24.99
N ASN A 24 8.94 -0.28 -24.25
CA ASN A 24 9.34 1.01 -23.64
C ASN A 24 9.83 0.86 -22.20
N THR A 25 10.65 -0.16 -21.95
CA THR A 25 11.19 -0.43 -20.61
C THR A 25 12.71 -0.34 -20.63
N GLU A 26 13.25 0.56 -19.83
CA GLU A 26 14.69 0.67 -19.61
C GLU A 26 15.09 -0.13 -18.36
N LYS A 27 16.16 -0.91 -18.47
CA LYS A 27 16.64 -1.77 -17.39
C LYS A 27 17.93 -1.22 -16.79
N PHE A 28 17.98 -1.09 -15.47
CA PHE A 28 19.11 -0.59 -14.72
C PHE A 28 19.59 -1.66 -13.74
N GLN A 29 20.88 -2.01 -13.81
CA GLN A 29 21.53 -2.91 -12.88
C GLN A 29 21.83 -2.16 -11.58
N ILE A 30 21.40 -2.71 -10.45
CA ILE A 30 21.80 -2.21 -9.14
C ILE A 30 23.24 -2.68 -8.87
N ALA A 31 24.08 -1.80 -8.33
CA ALA A 31 25.54 -1.93 -8.32
C ALA A 31 26.11 -3.19 -7.62
N GLU A 32 25.33 -3.88 -6.77
CA GLU A 32 25.82 -5.05 -6.03
C GLU A 32 25.10 -6.34 -6.49
N LYS A 33 25.90 -7.29 -7.02
CA LYS A 33 25.43 -8.64 -7.31
C LYS A 33 24.95 -9.32 -6.01
N GLY A 34 23.74 -9.87 -6.02
CA GLY A 34 23.14 -10.56 -4.87
C GLY A 34 22.25 -9.68 -3.98
N VAL A 35 22.14 -8.38 -4.24
CA VAL A 35 21.17 -7.51 -3.57
C VAL A 35 19.79 -7.68 -4.21
N ILE A 36 18.81 -8.16 -3.44
CA ILE A 36 17.42 -8.34 -3.90
C ILE A 36 16.56 -7.21 -3.34
N VAL A 37 15.94 -6.42 -4.21
CA VAL A 37 14.98 -5.37 -3.86
C VAL A 37 13.69 -6.00 -3.34
N LEU A 38 13.14 -5.46 -2.25
CA LEU A 38 11.87 -5.91 -1.68
C LEU A 38 10.84 -4.79 -1.53
N SER A 39 11.28 -3.57 -1.28
CA SER A 39 10.41 -2.39 -1.27
C SER A 39 11.20 -1.16 -1.65
N MET A 40 10.57 -0.23 -2.36
CA MET A 40 11.12 1.09 -2.64
C MET A 40 10.11 2.18 -2.30
N ASP A 41 10.58 3.41 -2.10
CA ASP A 41 9.76 4.61 -2.03
C ASP A 41 10.58 5.83 -2.42
N GLY A 42 10.02 6.71 -3.23
CA GLY A 42 10.63 7.95 -3.68
C GLY A 42 10.45 9.05 -2.65
N SER A 43 11.48 9.87 -2.48
CA SER A 43 11.42 11.06 -1.64
C SER A 43 10.29 11.99 -2.13
N PRO A 44 9.54 12.67 -1.25
CA PRO A 44 8.46 13.57 -1.65
C PRO A 44 8.90 14.67 -2.63
N GLU A 45 10.13 15.17 -2.51
CA GLU A 45 10.74 16.15 -3.42
C GLU A 45 11.19 15.57 -4.77
N GLY A 46 11.18 14.25 -4.92
CA GLY A 46 11.48 13.54 -6.16
C GLY A 46 12.96 13.35 -6.51
N GLY A 47 13.89 13.70 -5.61
CA GLY A 47 15.34 13.63 -5.87
C GLY A 47 15.98 12.27 -5.57
N GLU A 48 15.40 11.51 -4.64
CA GLU A 48 15.97 10.26 -4.14
C GLU A 48 14.97 9.11 -4.11
N LEU A 49 15.49 7.88 -4.09
CA LEU A 49 14.74 6.64 -3.93
C LEU A 49 15.32 5.86 -2.75
N ALA A 50 14.52 5.60 -1.72
CA ALA A 50 14.85 4.70 -0.64
C ALA A 50 14.45 3.27 -1.04
N VAL A 51 15.36 2.32 -0.84
CA VAL A 51 15.19 0.93 -1.28
C VAL A 51 15.61 0.00 -0.17
N SER A 52 14.70 -0.86 0.27
CA SER A 52 15.04 -1.96 1.15
C SER A 52 15.33 -3.23 0.38
N THR A 53 16.20 -4.05 0.97
CA THR A 53 16.65 -5.28 0.35
C THR A 53 16.36 -6.48 1.23
N ARG A 54 16.41 -7.67 0.64
CA ARG A 54 16.62 -8.90 1.41
C ARG A 54 17.90 -8.73 2.23
N MET A 55 17.92 -9.29 3.44
CA MET A 55 18.95 -9.06 4.47
C MET A 55 18.92 -7.70 5.17
N GLY A 56 17.92 -6.84 4.93
CA GLY A 56 17.64 -5.67 5.76
C GLY A 56 18.55 -4.47 5.52
N LYS A 57 19.19 -4.38 4.34
CA LYS A 57 19.85 -3.14 3.94
C LYS A 57 18.79 -2.10 3.55
N LEU A 58 19.08 -0.84 3.89
CA LEU A 58 18.39 0.33 3.35
C LEU A 58 19.39 1.10 2.48
N ILE A 59 19.12 1.18 1.19
CA ILE A 59 19.99 1.81 0.20
C ILE A 59 19.25 2.97 -0.45
N PHE A 60 19.92 4.10 -0.59
CA PHE A 60 19.38 5.27 -1.24
C PHE A 60 20.04 5.46 -2.61
N TYR A 61 19.23 5.80 -3.60
CA TYR A 61 19.66 6.07 -4.97
C TYR A 61 19.21 7.46 -5.41
N THR A 62 19.89 8.04 -6.39
CA THR A 62 19.33 9.16 -7.15
C THR A 62 18.07 8.70 -7.88
N ALA A 63 17.01 9.53 -7.88
CA ALA A 63 15.78 9.21 -8.59
C ALA A 63 15.98 9.16 -10.13
N GLU A 64 16.99 9.89 -10.63
CA GLU A 64 17.43 9.82 -12.02
C GLU A 64 18.75 9.06 -12.15
N GLY A 65 18.83 8.13 -13.11
CA GLY A 65 20.03 7.33 -13.35
C GLY A 65 20.34 6.26 -12.30
N TYR A 66 19.67 6.29 -11.14
CA TYR A 66 19.75 5.28 -10.07
C TYR A 66 21.17 5.01 -9.55
N ASN A 67 21.94 6.08 -9.34
CA ASN A 67 23.27 5.99 -8.74
C ASN A 67 23.15 5.81 -7.23
N LYS A 68 23.91 4.89 -6.63
CA LYS A 68 23.90 4.67 -5.18
C LYS A 68 24.46 5.90 -4.46
N LEU A 69 23.67 6.47 -3.56
CA LEU A 69 24.04 7.62 -2.73
C LEU A 69 24.64 7.18 -1.40
N ARG A 70 23.96 6.26 -0.72
CA ARG A 70 24.31 5.80 0.64
C ARG A 70 23.62 4.49 0.97
N GLU A 71 24.14 3.79 1.97
CA GLU A 71 23.68 2.47 2.38
C GLU A 71 23.82 2.30 3.89
N PHE A 72 22.78 1.73 4.51
CA PHE A 72 22.73 1.45 5.93
C PHE A 72 22.34 -0.02 6.17
N ASN A 73 23.12 -0.71 6.99
CA ASN A 73 22.84 -2.10 7.39
C ASN A 73 22.02 -2.09 8.68
N LEU A 74 20.74 -2.47 8.60
CA LEU A 74 19.80 -2.39 9.71
C LEU A 74 19.36 -3.80 10.14
N ALA A 75 19.75 -4.18 11.36
CA ALA A 75 19.38 -5.48 11.93
C ALA A 75 17.87 -5.57 12.19
N GLY A 76 17.30 -6.77 12.02
CA GLY A 76 15.89 -7.06 12.33
C GLY A 76 14.95 -7.13 11.12
N PHE A 77 15.45 -6.87 9.91
CA PHE A 77 14.68 -6.97 8.66
C PHE A 77 15.31 -7.96 7.67
N THR A 78 15.70 -9.15 8.12
CA THR A 78 16.37 -10.16 7.28
C THR A 78 15.55 -10.58 6.06
N ASN A 79 14.22 -10.54 6.17
CA ASN A 79 13.28 -10.81 5.08
C ASN A 79 12.80 -9.54 4.37
N GLY A 80 13.53 -8.43 4.52
CA GLY A 80 13.16 -7.12 4.00
C GLY A 80 12.22 -6.33 4.88
N ALA A 81 11.93 -5.12 4.43
CA ALA A 81 10.98 -4.20 5.05
C ALA A 81 10.12 -3.55 3.96
N ARG A 82 8.92 -3.10 4.30
CA ARG A 82 8.28 -2.01 3.56
C ARG A 82 8.97 -0.72 3.97
N VAL A 83 9.42 0.06 2.98
CA VAL A 83 9.97 1.40 3.20
C VAL A 83 8.97 2.45 2.77
N ARG A 84 8.85 3.51 3.56
CA ARG A 84 8.02 4.68 3.24
C ARG A 84 8.73 5.94 3.71
N TYR A 85 8.88 6.93 2.83
CA TYR A 85 9.35 8.24 3.26
C TYR A 85 8.32 8.92 4.16
N SER A 86 8.81 9.71 5.11
CA SER A 86 7.99 10.72 5.77
C SER A 86 7.56 11.78 4.75
N PRO A 87 6.40 12.44 4.92
CA PRO A 87 5.94 13.48 4.00
C PRO A 87 6.89 14.67 3.85
N ASP A 88 7.76 14.92 4.85
CA ASP A 88 8.79 15.96 4.82
C ASP A 88 10.15 15.49 4.24
N GLY A 89 10.25 14.22 3.80
CA GLY A 89 11.44 13.63 3.18
C GLY A 89 12.59 13.30 4.14
N LYS A 90 12.53 13.74 5.40
CA LYS A 90 13.66 13.63 6.34
C LYS A 90 13.85 12.23 6.92
N TYR A 91 12.81 11.40 6.91
CA TYR A 91 12.81 10.10 7.55
C TYR A 91 12.31 9.01 6.61
N VAL A 92 12.74 7.78 6.88
CA VAL A 92 12.20 6.57 6.27
C VAL A 92 11.66 5.67 7.37
N ILE A 93 10.39 5.29 7.25
CA ILE A 93 9.77 4.25 8.06
C ILE A 93 10.13 2.90 7.46
N MET A 94 10.53 1.95 8.30
CA MET A 94 10.68 0.55 7.94
C MET A 94 9.70 -0.30 8.72
N LYS A 95 8.84 -1.05 8.03
CA LYS A 95 7.89 -2.02 8.61
C LYS A 95 8.18 -3.41 8.08
N LYS A 96 7.78 -4.46 8.78
CA LYS A 96 7.93 -5.83 8.26
C LYS A 96 7.03 -6.01 7.03
N ILE A 97 7.56 -6.61 5.97
CA ILE A 97 6.78 -7.01 4.78
C ILE A 97 6.21 -8.43 4.95
N ARG A 98 4.98 -8.68 4.50
CA ARG A 98 4.28 -9.96 4.66
C ARG A 98 4.15 -10.71 3.33
N LEU A 99 5.27 -11.21 2.81
CA LEU A 99 5.37 -11.83 1.48
C LEU A 99 4.47 -13.08 1.28
N ALA A 100 4.18 -13.83 2.35
CA ALA A 100 3.44 -15.09 2.30
C ALA A 100 2.44 -15.28 3.45
N ASP A 101 1.99 -14.18 4.07
CA ASP A 101 1.04 -14.24 5.19
C ASP A 101 -0.41 -14.26 4.70
N TRP A 102 -0.83 -15.42 4.23
CA TRP A 102 -2.19 -15.67 3.74
C TRP A 102 -3.21 -15.88 4.86
N ASN A 103 -2.74 -16.16 6.08
CA ASN A 103 -3.61 -16.33 7.22
C ASN A 103 -3.88 -14.99 7.88
N ALA A 104 -5.15 -14.75 8.18
CA ALA A 104 -5.58 -13.62 8.98
C ALA A 104 -5.13 -13.77 10.44
N ASN A 105 -3.86 -13.48 10.72
CA ASN A 105 -3.39 -13.42 12.07
C ASN A 105 -3.78 -12.07 12.67
N LYS A 106 -4.68 -12.08 13.65
CA LYS A 106 -5.14 -10.84 14.30
C LYS A 106 -4.07 -10.21 15.21
N ASP A 107 -3.07 -10.98 15.62
CA ASP A 107 -1.93 -10.51 16.42
C ASP A 107 -0.71 -10.26 15.51
N ASN A 108 -0.78 -9.19 14.72
CA ASN A 108 0.19 -8.83 13.69
C ASN A 108 1.35 -7.98 14.21
N LYS A 109 1.86 -8.33 15.39
CA LYS A 109 3.00 -7.67 16.00
C LYS A 109 4.21 -7.72 15.08
N GLN A 110 4.85 -6.56 14.93
CA GLN A 110 6.00 -6.37 14.09
C GLN A 110 6.96 -5.38 14.74
N ARG A 111 8.22 -5.48 14.30
CA ARG A 111 9.20 -4.44 14.52
C ARG A 111 9.02 -3.35 13.47
N VAL A 112 9.09 -2.11 13.92
CA VAL A 112 9.03 -0.91 13.09
C VAL A 112 10.18 0.02 13.48
N MET A 113 10.74 0.72 12.49
CA MET A 113 11.79 1.72 12.72
C MET A 113 11.46 3.02 12.02
N ILE A 114 11.96 4.11 12.59
CA ILE A 114 12.12 5.40 11.93
C ILE A 114 13.62 5.67 11.79
N ILE A 115 14.06 5.88 10.57
CA ILE A 115 15.45 6.12 10.21
C ILE A 115 15.58 7.54 9.69
N ASP A 116 16.55 8.30 10.17
CA ASP A 116 16.95 9.57 9.55
C ASP A 116 17.52 9.28 8.16
N ALA A 117 16.86 9.81 7.13
CA ALA A 117 17.13 9.45 5.74
C ALA A 117 18.56 9.81 5.34
N THR A 118 19.12 10.90 5.86
CA THR A 118 20.45 11.40 5.49
C THR A 118 21.56 10.65 6.22
N THR A 119 21.41 10.44 7.53
CA THR A 119 22.48 9.94 8.41
C THR A 119 22.39 8.44 8.70
N GLY A 120 21.23 7.81 8.44
CA GLY A 120 20.96 6.41 8.75
C GLY A 120 20.78 6.14 10.25
N LYS A 121 20.74 7.18 11.08
CA LYS A 121 20.53 7.03 12.53
C LYS A 121 19.10 6.57 12.81
N LYS A 122 18.97 5.61 13.73
CA LYS A 122 17.67 5.17 14.24
C LYS A 122 17.11 6.26 15.16
N VAL A 123 16.00 6.86 14.76
CA VAL A 123 15.24 7.87 15.52
C VAL A 123 14.26 7.18 16.47
N ALA A 124 13.62 6.11 16.00
CA ALA A 124 12.74 5.26 16.79
C ALA A 124 12.90 3.79 16.36
N ASP A 125 12.76 2.88 17.32
CA ASP A 125 12.88 1.42 17.14
C ASP A 125 11.92 0.76 18.11
N HIS A 126 10.80 0.26 17.61
CA HIS A 126 9.74 -0.37 18.42
C HIS A 126 9.54 -1.79 17.95
N ASP A 127 9.47 -2.72 18.91
CA ASP A 127 9.17 -4.12 18.66
C ASP A 127 7.82 -4.47 19.31
N GLY A 128 7.12 -5.43 18.74
CA GLY A 128 5.84 -5.88 19.27
C GLY A 128 4.66 -4.92 19.07
N VAL A 129 4.75 -3.99 18.11
CA VAL A 129 3.66 -3.06 17.76
C VAL A 129 2.93 -3.52 16.50
N TYR A 130 1.70 -3.09 16.31
CA TYR A 130 0.92 -3.39 15.10
C TYR A 130 1.28 -2.48 13.93
N ASP A 131 1.48 -1.17 14.18
CA ASP A 131 1.75 -0.22 13.11
C ASP A 131 2.43 1.07 13.61
N LEU A 132 3.00 1.83 12.66
CA LEU A 132 3.68 3.11 12.87
C LEU A 132 3.41 4.08 11.71
N THR A 133 3.19 5.35 12.02
CA THR A 133 3.06 6.43 11.02
C THR A 133 3.69 7.73 11.52
N ILE A 134 4.11 8.61 10.61
CA ILE A 134 4.70 9.93 10.90
C ILE A 134 3.71 11.01 10.46
N SER A 135 3.60 12.09 11.23
CA SER A 135 2.71 13.20 10.89
C SER A 135 3.19 13.94 9.63
N PRO A 136 2.28 14.58 8.87
CA PRO A 136 2.62 15.33 7.67
C PRO A 136 3.69 16.40 7.86
N ASP A 137 3.77 17.00 9.06
CA ASP A 137 4.77 18.01 9.40
C ASP A 137 6.13 17.45 9.85
N GLY A 138 6.26 16.11 9.98
CA GLY A 138 7.49 15.45 10.40
C GLY A 138 7.87 15.64 11.87
N ASN A 139 6.99 16.22 12.71
CA ASN A 139 7.32 16.54 14.11
C ASN A 139 6.89 15.46 15.10
N THR A 140 5.93 14.62 14.71
CA THR A 140 5.36 13.58 15.57
C THR A 140 5.27 12.25 14.82
N TYR A 141 5.18 11.18 15.59
CA TYR A 141 4.86 9.87 15.08
C TYR A 141 3.90 9.17 16.02
N ALA A 142 3.18 8.19 15.49
CA ALA A 142 2.29 7.36 16.28
C ALA A 142 2.67 5.90 16.15
N ILE A 143 2.48 5.16 17.23
CA ILE A 143 2.58 3.70 17.26
C ILE A 143 1.30 3.14 17.84
N MET A 144 0.85 2.03 17.26
CA MET A 144 -0.28 1.29 17.78
C MET A 144 0.15 -0.09 18.21
N ASP A 145 -0.24 -0.51 19.40
CA ASP A 145 -0.12 -1.87 19.90
C ASP A 145 -1.49 -2.37 20.38
N LYS A 146 -1.54 -3.53 21.04
CA LYS A 146 -2.80 -4.08 21.52
C LYS A 146 -3.44 -3.16 22.56
N GLY A 147 -4.53 -2.53 22.16
CA GLY A 147 -5.34 -1.68 23.02
C GLY A 147 -4.79 -0.28 23.24
N HIS A 148 -3.61 0.05 22.70
CA HIS A 148 -2.99 1.35 22.91
C HIS A 148 -2.57 2.00 21.59
N LEU A 149 -2.90 3.27 21.46
CA LEU A 149 -2.36 4.15 20.43
C LEU A 149 -1.61 5.27 21.14
N LYS A 150 -0.30 5.37 20.89
CA LYS A 150 0.57 6.39 21.50
C LYS A 150 1.05 7.35 20.43
N ILE A 151 0.81 8.62 20.65
CA ILE A 151 1.33 9.71 19.81
C ILE A 151 2.53 10.30 20.54
N LYS A 152 3.62 10.46 19.80
CA LYS A 152 4.93 10.83 20.34
C LYS A 152 5.56 11.96 19.55
N SER A 153 6.30 12.82 20.23
CA SER A 153 7.21 13.74 19.57
C SER A 153 8.35 12.94 18.95
N LEU A 154 8.67 13.26 17.69
CA LEU A 154 9.83 12.70 17.00
C LEU A 154 11.13 13.21 17.64
N GLN A 155 11.11 14.42 18.21
CA GLN A 155 12.19 14.98 18.99
C GLN A 155 12.18 14.38 20.41
N GLY A 156 13.06 13.41 20.64
CA GLY A 156 13.28 12.82 21.98
C GLY A 156 12.24 11.80 22.44
N GLY A 157 11.23 11.47 21.62
CA GLY A 157 10.36 10.30 21.83
C GLY A 157 9.34 10.42 22.97
N LYS A 158 9.08 11.64 23.46
CA LYS A 158 8.10 11.91 24.53
C LYS A 158 6.67 11.66 24.04
N THR A 159 5.86 10.98 24.85
CA THR A 159 4.43 10.81 24.57
C THR A 159 3.70 12.14 24.72
N ILE A 160 2.97 12.53 23.67
CA ILE A 160 2.10 13.71 23.62
C ILE A 160 0.72 13.34 24.14
N SER A 161 0.17 12.24 23.63
CA SER A 161 -1.14 11.71 24.05
C SER A 161 -1.18 10.18 23.90
N GLU A 162 -2.13 9.55 24.59
CA GLU A 162 -2.35 8.11 24.56
C GLU A 162 -3.85 7.82 24.53
N VAL A 163 -4.25 6.88 23.67
CA VAL A 163 -5.60 6.34 23.59
C VAL A 163 -5.57 4.91 24.07
N LYS A 164 -6.52 4.56 24.97
CA LYS A 164 -6.73 3.19 25.46
C LYS A 164 -8.06 2.68 24.96
N ASP A 165 -8.02 1.80 23.97
CA ASP A 165 -9.19 1.18 23.38
C ASP A 165 -8.83 -0.25 22.92
N GLU A 166 -9.25 -1.24 23.71
CA GLU A 166 -9.02 -2.68 23.46
C GLU A 166 -9.59 -3.19 22.13
N ARG A 167 -10.40 -2.37 21.44
CA ARG A 167 -10.98 -2.68 20.13
C ARG A 167 -10.07 -2.26 18.97
N LEU A 168 -9.00 -1.50 19.22
CA LEU A 168 -8.01 -1.16 18.20
C LEU A 168 -7.45 -2.42 17.53
N GLN A 169 -7.27 -2.34 16.21
CA GLN A 169 -6.89 -3.47 15.37
C GLN A 169 -5.47 -3.29 14.85
N SER A 170 -5.29 -3.10 13.54
CA SER A 170 -4.05 -3.44 12.83
C SER A 170 -3.29 -2.24 12.28
N SER A 171 -3.94 -1.13 11.95
CA SER A 171 -3.32 -0.04 11.19
C SER A 171 -3.77 1.36 11.62
N ILE A 172 -2.87 2.33 11.43
CA ILE A 172 -3.05 3.75 11.74
C ILE A 172 -2.50 4.66 10.63
N THR A 173 -3.11 5.82 10.45
CA THR A 173 -2.57 6.90 9.62
C THR A 173 -2.88 8.27 10.21
N PHE A 174 -1.96 9.23 10.11
CA PHE A 174 -2.32 10.62 10.34
C PHE A 174 -3.26 11.10 9.24
N GLY A 175 -4.17 12.00 9.59
CA GLY A 175 -4.92 12.81 8.62
C GLY A 175 -4.02 13.85 7.94
N PRO A 176 -4.50 14.49 6.86
CA PRO A 176 -3.71 15.38 6.01
C PRO A 176 -3.15 16.60 6.75
N GLU A 177 -3.91 17.11 7.72
CA GLU A 177 -3.53 18.28 8.53
C GLU A 177 -2.70 17.92 9.77
N GLY A 178 -2.44 16.63 10.03
CA GLY A 178 -1.72 16.16 11.22
C GLY A 178 -2.44 16.38 12.55
N LYS A 179 -3.69 16.87 12.55
CA LYS A 179 -4.50 17.09 13.77
C LYS A 179 -5.26 15.87 14.24
N MET A 180 -5.50 14.93 13.33
CA MET A 180 -6.23 13.69 13.57
C MET A 180 -5.33 12.50 13.28
N ILE A 181 -5.51 11.43 14.05
CA ILE A 181 -5.01 10.09 13.73
C ILE A 181 -6.19 9.14 13.55
N TYR A 182 -6.19 8.43 12.43
CA TYR A 182 -7.18 7.43 12.09
C TYR A 182 -6.65 6.05 12.41
N ALA A 183 -7.51 5.17 12.91
CA ALA A 183 -7.17 3.81 13.30
C ALA A 183 -8.26 2.82 12.90
N SER A 184 -7.87 1.59 12.56
CA SER A 184 -8.82 0.49 12.42
C SER A 184 -9.30 0.01 13.78
N ARG A 185 -10.63 -0.17 13.93
CA ARG A 185 -11.26 -0.54 15.20
C ARG A 185 -12.39 -1.56 14.98
N GLY A 186 -12.47 -2.57 15.84
CA GLY A 186 -13.59 -3.51 15.88
C GLY A 186 -14.81 -2.96 16.62
N PHE A 187 -15.94 -3.66 16.54
CA PHE A 187 -17.17 -3.27 17.25
C PHE A 187 -17.35 -4.04 18.55
N ASP A 188 -17.87 -3.37 19.58
CA ASP A 188 -18.35 -4.02 20.80
C ASP A 188 -19.87 -4.05 20.91
N LYS A 189 -20.37 -4.62 22.02
CA LYS A 189 -21.81 -4.70 22.29
C LYS A 189 -22.47 -3.33 22.45
N SER A 190 -21.73 -2.32 22.90
CA SER A 190 -22.24 -0.97 23.13
C SER A 190 -22.44 -0.24 21.80
N ASP A 191 -21.51 -0.41 20.86
CA ASP A 191 -21.60 0.13 19.49
C ASP A 191 -22.84 -0.47 18.79
N LEU A 192 -22.97 -1.79 18.83
CA LEU A 192 -24.03 -2.52 18.11
C LEU A 192 -25.42 -2.36 18.73
N LYS A 193 -25.53 -1.98 20.01
CA LYS A 193 -26.85 -1.68 20.62
C LYS A 193 -27.48 -0.40 20.07
N LYS A 194 -26.65 0.54 19.61
CA LYS A 194 -27.10 1.82 19.03
C LYS A 194 -27.60 1.63 17.59
N ASP A 195 -27.15 0.58 16.92
CA ASP A 195 -27.54 0.25 15.56
C ASP A 195 -28.93 -0.46 15.51
N PRO A 196 -29.92 0.12 14.80
CA PRO A 196 -31.25 -0.47 14.66
C PRO A 196 -31.25 -1.89 14.10
N ARG A 197 -30.29 -2.23 13.22
CA ARG A 197 -30.13 -3.56 12.60
C ARG A 197 -29.93 -4.67 13.65
N PHE A 198 -29.33 -4.31 14.79
CA PHE A 198 -28.92 -5.26 15.82
C PHE A 198 -29.77 -5.23 17.10
N LYS A 199 -30.69 -4.25 17.24
CA LYS A 199 -31.53 -4.06 18.45
C LYS A 199 -32.25 -5.32 18.92
N LYS A 200 -32.76 -6.14 17.99
CA LYS A 200 -33.41 -7.44 18.27
C LYS A 200 -32.60 -8.66 17.79
N ASN A 201 -31.43 -8.45 17.18
CA ASN A 201 -30.63 -9.51 16.57
C ASN A 201 -29.29 -9.72 17.31
N LYS A 202 -29.36 -10.28 18.52
CA LYS A 202 -28.16 -10.52 19.35
C LYS A 202 -27.15 -11.48 18.70
N LYS A 203 -27.62 -12.49 17.96
CA LYS A 203 -26.75 -13.45 17.25
C LYS A 203 -26.02 -12.75 16.09
N GLY A 204 -26.73 -11.97 15.28
CA GLY A 204 -26.15 -11.16 14.22
C GLY A 204 -25.16 -10.13 14.75
N ALA A 205 -25.47 -9.45 15.86
CA ALA A 205 -24.55 -8.52 16.51
C ALA A 205 -23.24 -9.21 16.95
N LYS A 206 -23.34 -10.42 17.52
CA LYS A 206 -22.17 -11.21 17.91
C LYS A 206 -21.33 -11.64 16.70
N ALA A 207 -21.97 -12.00 15.58
CA ALA A 207 -21.26 -12.33 14.36
C ALA A 207 -20.56 -11.10 13.76
N PHE A 208 -21.27 -9.97 13.68
CA PHE A 208 -20.76 -8.70 13.15
C PHE A 208 -19.54 -8.22 13.95
N SER A 209 -19.63 -8.12 15.28
CA SER A 209 -18.50 -7.71 16.15
C SER A 209 -17.25 -8.59 16.03
N LYS A 210 -17.37 -9.82 15.54
CA LYS A 210 -16.23 -10.74 15.40
C LYS A 210 -15.42 -10.48 14.12
N TYR A 211 -16.07 -10.03 13.07
CA TYR A 211 -15.52 -10.02 11.72
C TYR A 211 -15.55 -8.66 11.05
N GLN A 212 -16.17 -7.65 11.66
CA GLN A 212 -16.27 -6.31 11.09
C GLN A 212 -15.43 -5.32 11.88
N GLN A 213 -14.86 -4.39 11.15
CA GLN A 213 -14.05 -3.28 11.60
C GLN A 213 -14.57 -2.00 10.95
N THR A 214 -14.18 -0.86 11.51
CA THR A 214 -14.43 0.47 10.99
C THR A 214 -13.18 1.33 11.19
N ILE A 215 -13.22 2.57 10.70
CA ILE A 215 -12.17 3.56 10.91
C ILE A 215 -12.67 4.61 11.89
N VAL A 216 -11.85 4.91 12.87
CA VAL A 216 -12.10 5.92 13.90
C VAL A 216 -11.00 6.94 13.91
N GLY A 217 -11.31 8.17 14.30
CA GLY A 217 -10.38 9.27 14.34
C GLY A 217 -10.26 9.85 15.74
N TYR A 218 -9.02 10.03 16.19
CA TYR A 218 -8.68 10.64 17.47
C TYR A 218 -7.92 11.94 17.27
N ASP A 219 -8.16 12.92 18.14
CA ASP A 219 -7.40 14.15 18.20
C ASP A 219 -5.96 13.87 18.65
N VAL A 220 -4.99 14.44 17.93
CA VAL A 220 -3.57 14.16 18.16
C VAL A 220 -3.07 14.74 19.49
N GLN A 221 -3.64 15.85 19.96
CA GLN A 221 -3.17 16.54 21.17
C GLN A 221 -3.68 15.89 22.45
N ASN A 222 -4.92 15.42 22.45
CA ASN A 222 -5.57 14.93 23.68
C ASN A 222 -6.10 13.49 23.60
N GLY A 223 -6.04 12.84 22.43
CA GLY A 223 -6.48 11.45 22.25
C GLY A 223 -7.99 11.24 22.29
N THR A 224 -8.79 12.31 22.23
CA THR A 224 -10.26 12.18 22.23
C THR A 224 -10.76 11.66 20.88
N GLU A 225 -11.71 10.73 20.90
CA GLU A 225 -12.41 10.27 19.69
C GLU A 225 -13.30 11.40 19.16
N GLN A 226 -13.07 11.81 17.92
CA GLN A 226 -13.86 12.85 17.24
C GLN A 226 -14.54 12.35 15.96
N PHE A 227 -14.21 11.14 15.52
CA PHE A 227 -14.71 10.60 14.27
C PHE A 227 -14.90 9.08 14.35
N ILE A 228 -15.98 8.60 13.73
CA ILE A 228 -16.23 7.19 13.42
C ILE A 228 -16.87 7.12 12.04
N SER A 229 -16.31 6.29 11.17
CA SER A 229 -16.90 6.04 9.86
C SER A 229 -18.23 5.30 10.03
N PRO A 230 -19.28 5.65 9.26
CA PRO A 230 -20.53 4.88 9.23
C PRO A 230 -20.36 3.52 8.51
N GLU A 231 -19.26 3.35 7.76
CA GLU A 231 -18.98 2.15 6.99
C GLU A 231 -18.25 1.10 7.83
N SER A 232 -18.49 -0.16 7.49
CA SER A 232 -17.79 -1.29 8.07
C SER A 232 -17.17 -2.15 6.99
N MET A 233 -15.99 -2.69 7.28
CA MET A 233 -15.24 -3.60 6.42
C MET A 233 -14.92 -4.87 7.21
N ASP A 234 -14.60 -5.95 6.52
CA ASP A 234 -14.24 -7.22 7.17
C ASP A 234 -12.92 -7.09 7.98
N GLU A 235 -11.78 -7.23 7.31
CA GLU A 235 -10.48 -7.11 7.94
C GLU A 235 -9.66 -6.00 7.30
N ILE A 236 -9.45 -4.90 8.02
CA ILE A 236 -8.56 -3.81 7.58
C ILE A 236 -7.12 -4.24 7.88
N TYR A 237 -6.24 -4.19 6.89
CA TYR A 237 -4.82 -4.58 7.02
C TYR A 237 -3.87 -3.39 6.98
N ASP A 238 -4.18 -2.40 6.15
CA ASP A 238 -3.38 -1.19 5.99
C ASP A 238 -4.30 -0.01 5.70
N ILE A 239 -4.00 1.14 6.30
CA ILE A 239 -4.64 2.41 6.00
C ILE A 239 -3.58 3.47 5.75
N GLN A 240 -3.83 4.31 4.74
CA GLN A 240 -2.93 5.37 4.33
C GLN A 240 -3.75 6.61 3.99
N CYS A 241 -3.37 7.77 4.53
CA CYS A 241 -3.94 9.02 4.02
C CYS A 241 -3.48 9.22 2.57
N SER A 242 -4.42 9.55 1.68
CA SER A 242 -4.08 9.86 0.29
C SER A 242 -3.09 11.03 0.24
N LYS A 243 -2.16 10.99 -0.72
CA LYS A 243 -1.25 12.10 -1.03
C LYS A 243 -2.00 13.40 -1.37
N ARG A 244 -3.27 13.32 -1.81
CA ARG A 244 -4.14 14.50 -2.03
C ARG A 244 -4.77 15.03 -0.74
N GLY A 245 -4.79 14.24 0.33
CA GLY A 245 -5.41 14.60 1.59
C GLY A 245 -6.94 14.63 1.57
N ASP A 246 -7.59 14.04 0.56
CA ASP A 246 -9.05 14.03 0.43
C ASP A 246 -9.70 12.74 0.95
N CYS A 247 -8.97 11.63 0.97
CA CYS A 247 -9.47 10.35 1.46
C CYS A 247 -8.43 9.56 2.27
N ILE A 248 -8.89 8.47 2.90
CA ILE A 248 -8.05 7.38 3.41
C ILE A 248 -8.16 6.21 2.45
N LEU A 249 -7.03 5.72 1.96
CA LEU A 249 -6.91 4.46 1.24
C LEU A 249 -6.92 3.33 2.26
N VAL A 250 -7.81 2.36 2.09
CA VAL A 250 -8.05 1.28 3.04
C VAL A 250 -7.86 -0.05 2.34
N TYR A 251 -6.77 -0.75 2.63
CA TYR A 251 -6.62 -2.13 2.18
C TYR A 251 -7.38 -3.07 3.14
N ALA A 252 -8.48 -3.62 2.64
CA ALA A 252 -9.35 -4.54 3.35
C ALA A 252 -9.41 -5.90 2.67
N LYS A 253 -9.24 -6.96 3.46
CA LYS A 253 -9.43 -8.34 3.03
C LYS A 253 -10.82 -8.83 3.40
N GLN A 254 -11.41 -9.63 2.53
CA GLN A 254 -12.64 -10.32 2.86
C GLN A 254 -12.33 -11.48 3.82
N ASP A 255 -13.13 -11.64 4.87
CA ASP A 255 -12.97 -12.76 5.79
C ASP A 255 -13.57 -14.01 5.15
N THR A 256 -12.79 -15.06 4.96
CA THR A 256 -13.25 -16.32 4.31
C THR A 256 -14.40 -17.00 5.05
N ARG A 257 -14.62 -16.67 6.33
CA ARG A 257 -15.78 -17.15 7.11
C ARG A 257 -17.03 -16.33 6.86
N VAL A 258 -16.88 -15.12 6.33
CA VAL A 258 -17.97 -14.25 5.85
C VAL A 258 -18.25 -14.55 4.37
N ASN A 259 -17.20 -14.70 3.55
CA ASN A 259 -17.29 -15.04 2.13
C ASN A 259 -16.24 -16.09 1.72
N ALA A 260 -16.65 -17.36 1.67
CA ALA A 260 -15.76 -18.49 1.40
C ALA A 260 -15.18 -18.55 -0.02
N VAL A 261 -15.71 -17.74 -0.96
CA VAL A 261 -15.30 -17.74 -2.39
C VAL A 261 -14.43 -16.52 -2.72
N ALA A 262 -14.18 -15.64 -1.74
CA ALA A 262 -13.45 -14.41 -1.96
C ALA A 262 -11.94 -14.63 -2.09
N THR A 263 -11.43 -14.54 -3.30
CA THR A 263 -9.97 -14.55 -3.59
C THR A 263 -9.41 -13.15 -3.84
N THR A 264 -10.26 -12.13 -3.81
CA THR A 264 -9.92 -10.75 -4.20
C THR A 264 -10.10 -9.81 -3.01
N ASN A 265 -9.05 -9.07 -2.71
CA ASN A 265 -9.00 -8.04 -1.67
C ASN A 265 -9.11 -6.65 -2.33
N PHE A 266 -9.48 -5.65 -1.53
CA PHE A 266 -9.79 -4.32 -2.05
C PHE A 266 -8.95 -3.25 -1.37
N ILE A 267 -8.43 -2.32 -2.16
CA ILE A 267 -7.97 -1.01 -1.73
C ILE A 267 -9.15 -0.07 -1.98
N LEU A 268 -9.86 0.26 -0.90
CA LEU A 268 -11.02 1.14 -0.88
C LEU A 268 -10.57 2.58 -0.67
N GLN A 269 -11.45 3.54 -1.00
CA GLN A 269 -11.24 4.95 -0.69
C GLN A 269 -12.35 5.41 0.26
N MET A 270 -11.99 5.94 1.43
CA MET A 270 -12.93 6.52 2.39
C MET A 270 -12.80 8.04 2.38
N ASP A 271 -13.87 8.73 1.97
CA ASP A 271 -13.93 10.19 1.94
C ASP A 271 -13.80 10.75 3.37
N LEU A 272 -12.84 11.65 3.59
CA LEU A 272 -12.58 12.22 4.91
C LEU A 272 -13.66 13.20 5.38
N SER A 273 -14.45 13.77 4.48
CA SER A 273 -15.48 14.77 4.81
C SER A 273 -16.71 14.17 5.46
N ASN A 274 -17.05 12.92 5.12
CA ASN A 274 -18.27 12.24 5.55
C ASN A 274 -18.03 10.81 6.06
N GLY A 275 -16.83 10.26 5.88
CA GLY A 275 -16.46 8.92 6.32
C GLY A 275 -17.02 7.77 5.49
N MET A 276 -17.70 8.06 4.37
CA MET A 276 -18.28 7.05 3.49
C MET A 276 -17.24 6.48 2.53
N LEU A 277 -17.48 5.24 2.10
CA LEU A 277 -16.70 4.62 1.03
C LEU A 277 -17.11 5.21 -0.32
N MET A 278 -16.11 5.57 -1.11
CA MET A 278 -16.29 5.93 -2.51
C MET A 278 -16.57 4.68 -3.34
N ARG A 279 -17.17 4.87 -4.51
CA ARG A 279 -17.52 3.76 -5.42
C ARG A 279 -16.29 3.14 -6.06
N GLU A 280 -15.27 3.95 -6.31
CA GLU A 280 -14.03 3.58 -6.98
C GLU A 280 -13.11 2.82 -6.01
N GLN A 281 -12.85 1.54 -6.31
CA GLN A 281 -12.08 0.62 -5.49
C GLN A 281 -11.12 -0.22 -6.34
N PHE A 282 -9.91 -0.46 -5.85
CA PHE A 282 -8.87 -1.14 -6.61
C PHE A 282 -8.65 -2.53 -6.03
N ASN A 283 -8.33 -3.51 -6.87
CA ASN A 283 -8.29 -4.90 -6.43
C ASN A 283 -6.87 -5.47 -6.43
N SER A 284 -6.60 -6.31 -5.44
CA SER A 284 -5.38 -7.13 -5.41
C SER A 284 -5.66 -8.52 -4.88
N ARG A 285 -4.96 -9.51 -5.44
CA ARG A 285 -4.95 -10.89 -4.92
C ARG A 285 -3.76 -11.16 -3.98
N LEU A 286 -2.86 -10.19 -3.81
CA LEU A 286 -1.74 -10.33 -2.89
C LEU A 286 -2.20 -10.15 -1.43
N PRO A 287 -1.55 -10.83 -0.46
CA PRO A 287 -1.85 -10.68 0.96
C PRO A 287 -1.32 -9.37 1.56
N ASP A 288 -0.34 -8.76 0.91
CA ASP A 288 0.26 -7.48 1.28
C ASP A 288 0.66 -6.79 -0.03
N PRO A 289 -0.28 -6.09 -0.70
CA PRO A 289 0.02 -5.35 -1.90
C PRO A 289 0.73 -4.03 -1.58
N ASP A 290 1.67 -3.65 -2.44
CA ASP A 290 2.12 -2.27 -2.53
C ASP A 290 1.10 -1.47 -3.37
N TYR A 291 0.76 -0.26 -2.94
CA TYR A 291 -0.15 0.61 -3.65
C TYR A 291 0.20 2.07 -3.41
N LYS A 292 0.25 2.85 -4.49
CA LYS A 292 0.79 4.21 -4.48
C LYS A 292 0.08 5.09 -5.49
N GLU A 293 0.00 6.37 -5.18
CA GLU A 293 -0.64 7.36 -6.02
C GLU A 293 0.36 8.13 -6.88
N ASN A 294 -0.05 8.35 -8.14
CA ASN A 294 0.53 9.29 -9.08
C ASN A 294 -0.45 10.46 -9.27
N LEU A 295 -0.20 11.55 -8.53
CA LEU A 295 -1.09 12.71 -8.55
C LEU A 295 -1.08 13.48 -9.87
N LYS A 296 0.02 13.40 -10.63
CA LYS A 296 0.17 14.12 -11.91
C LYS A 296 -0.75 13.58 -12.98
N GLN A 297 -1.02 12.28 -12.95
CA GLN A 297 -1.91 11.61 -13.92
C GLN A 297 -3.26 11.18 -13.31
N ASN A 298 -3.48 11.40 -12.01
CA ASN A 298 -4.65 10.92 -11.26
C ASN A 298 -4.80 9.39 -11.31
N ILE A 299 -3.67 8.68 -11.14
CA ILE A 299 -3.57 7.22 -11.22
C ILE A 299 -3.21 6.64 -9.86
N ILE A 300 -3.70 5.44 -9.57
CA ILE A 300 -3.16 4.59 -8.50
C ILE A 300 -2.57 3.32 -9.10
N GLY A 301 -1.35 2.99 -8.69
CA GLY A 301 -0.72 1.71 -8.97
C GLY A 301 -1.01 0.73 -7.84
N VAL A 302 -1.23 -0.54 -8.16
CA VAL A 302 -1.46 -1.62 -7.19
C VAL A 302 -0.72 -2.87 -7.66
N THR A 303 0.11 -3.44 -6.79
CA THR A 303 0.68 -4.77 -7.08
C THR A 303 -0.38 -5.85 -6.90
N THR A 304 -0.47 -6.78 -7.84
CA THR A 304 -1.40 -7.92 -7.79
C THR A 304 -0.78 -9.16 -8.43
N THR A 305 -1.51 -10.26 -8.43
CA THR A 305 -1.18 -11.48 -9.20
C THR A 305 -2.43 -11.97 -9.93
N GLU A 306 -2.25 -12.67 -11.06
CA GLU A 306 -3.33 -13.36 -11.77
C GLU A 306 -3.77 -14.62 -11.05
N ASP A 307 -2.84 -15.45 -10.56
CA ASP A 307 -3.11 -16.65 -9.75
C ASP A 307 -2.07 -16.78 -8.64
N MET A 308 -2.31 -17.60 -7.61
CA MET A 308 -1.35 -17.77 -6.49
C MET A 308 0.04 -18.25 -6.95
N ASP A 309 0.11 -18.94 -8.10
CA ASP A 309 1.35 -19.46 -8.71
C ASP A 309 1.85 -18.62 -9.91
N ALA A 310 1.20 -17.50 -10.23
CA ALA A 310 1.50 -16.68 -11.41
C ALA A 310 2.49 -15.53 -11.12
N SER A 311 3.01 -14.93 -12.19
CA SER A 311 3.77 -13.69 -12.18
C SER A 311 2.99 -12.54 -11.52
N GLN A 312 3.63 -11.82 -10.60
CA GLN A 312 3.08 -10.55 -10.10
C GLN A 312 3.00 -9.50 -11.22
N SER A 313 2.15 -8.50 -11.04
CA SER A 313 2.04 -7.36 -11.92
C SER A 313 1.80 -6.08 -11.13
N VAL A 314 2.07 -4.94 -11.76
CA VAL A 314 1.62 -3.63 -11.27
C VAL A 314 0.46 -3.18 -12.17
N MET A 315 -0.74 -3.14 -11.60
CA MET A 315 -1.94 -2.66 -12.29
C MET A 315 -2.12 -1.17 -12.03
N LEU A 316 -2.32 -0.39 -13.09
CA LEU A 316 -2.54 1.06 -13.02
C LEU A 316 -4.01 1.36 -13.28
N TYR A 317 -4.64 2.06 -12.35
CA TYR A 317 -6.05 2.44 -12.44
C TYR A 317 -6.20 3.96 -12.51
N ASP A 318 -7.16 4.44 -13.30
CA ASP A 318 -7.68 5.78 -13.12
C ASP A 318 -8.37 5.84 -11.76
N ARG A 319 -7.95 6.78 -10.91
CA ARG A 319 -8.45 6.86 -9.54
C ARG A 319 -9.91 7.33 -9.48
N GLY A 320 -10.36 8.10 -10.47
CA GLY A 320 -11.70 8.70 -10.52
C GLY A 320 -12.73 7.85 -11.27
N THR A 321 -12.30 6.95 -12.16
CA THR A 321 -13.22 6.06 -12.91
C THR A 321 -13.08 4.58 -12.56
N ASN A 322 -12.00 4.19 -11.85
CA ASN A 322 -11.64 2.80 -11.59
C ASN A 322 -11.31 1.99 -12.87
N GLU A 323 -11.10 2.66 -13.99
CA GLU A 323 -10.70 1.98 -15.22
C GLU A 323 -9.24 1.56 -15.14
N ILE A 324 -8.94 0.33 -15.57
CA ILE A 324 -7.56 -0.12 -15.72
C ILE A 324 -6.97 0.61 -16.93
N ILE A 325 -6.02 1.51 -16.68
CA ILE A 325 -5.34 2.28 -17.72
C ILE A 325 -4.26 1.41 -18.37
N ALA A 326 -3.51 0.68 -17.56
CA ALA A 326 -2.41 -0.12 -18.05
C ALA A 326 -1.95 -1.16 -17.01
N ARG A 327 -1.10 -2.08 -17.44
CA ARG A 327 -0.55 -3.14 -16.60
C ARG A 327 0.90 -3.42 -16.97
N PHE A 328 1.75 -3.51 -15.95
CA PHE A 328 3.14 -3.95 -16.09
C PHE A 328 3.28 -5.38 -15.57
N ASP A 329 3.53 -6.33 -16.48
CA ASP A 329 3.67 -7.75 -16.16
C ASP A 329 5.10 -8.15 -15.81
N ILE A 330 5.27 -8.87 -14.70
CA ILE A 330 6.56 -9.41 -14.26
C ILE A 330 6.68 -10.85 -14.77
N ASP A 331 6.75 -10.99 -16.09
CA ASP A 331 6.77 -12.29 -16.77
C ASP A 331 8.07 -13.09 -16.48
N ALA A 332 7.93 -14.42 -16.38
CA ALA A 332 9.01 -15.40 -16.32
C ALA A 332 10.06 -15.25 -17.44
N ARG A 333 9.73 -14.68 -18.60
CA ARG A 333 10.70 -14.40 -19.69
C ARG A 333 11.72 -13.33 -19.34
N PHE A 334 11.45 -12.42 -18.39
CA PHE A 334 12.49 -11.56 -17.81
C PHE A 334 13.52 -12.36 -16.99
N LEU A 335 13.21 -13.62 -16.65
CA LEU A 335 13.95 -14.51 -15.74
C LEU A 335 14.63 -15.68 -16.46
N GLU A 336 14.28 -15.98 -17.72
CA GLU A 336 14.74 -17.17 -18.49
C GLU A 336 16.27 -17.26 -18.71
N GLY A 337 17.04 -16.21 -18.42
CA GLY A 337 18.50 -16.22 -18.52
C GLY A 337 19.26 -16.02 -17.21
N ILE A 338 18.57 -15.80 -16.09
CA ILE A 338 19.21 -15.32 -14.84
C ILE A 338 19.09 -16.36 -13.70
N PHE A 339 18.12 -17.29 -13.77
CA PHE A 339 17.76 -18.10 -12.60
C PHE A 339 17.57 -19.59 -12.94
N GLN A 340 18.67 -20.31 -13.21
CA GLN A 340 18.68 -21.77 -13.04
C GLN A 340 18.68 -22.09 -11.53
N GLY A 341 17.50 -22.41 -10.97
CA GLY A 341 17.40 -23.11 -9.68
C GLY A 341 17.23 -22.25 -8.42
N GLN A 342 16.84 -20.97 -8.51
CA GLN A 342 16.45 -20.19 -7.33
C GLN A 342 14.95 -19.88 -7.37
N PHE A 343 14.25 -20.29 -6.30
CA PHE A 343 12.85 -19.94 -6.07
C PHE A 343 12.68 -18.42 -6.12
N MET A 344 11.66 -17.98 -6.85
CA MET A 344 11.17 -16.61 -6.85
C MET A 344 10.75 -16.20 -5.43
N ASP A 345 11.47 -15.27 -4.81
CA ASP A 345 10.92 -14.46 -3.70
C ASP A 345 10.05 -13.30 -4.25
N GLY A 346 9.91 -13.19 -5.58
CA GLY A 346 8.66 -12.89 -6.30
C GLY A 346 7.95 -11.55 -6.11
N THR A 347 8.39 -10.62 -5.26
CA THR A 347 7.62 -9.40 -5.01
C THR A 347 8.00 -8.22 -5.89
N ALA A 348 7.02 -7.71 -6.61
CA ALA A 348 7.06 -6.38 -7.18
C ALA A 348 7.07 -5.33 -6.06
N SER A 349 7.97 -4.37 -6.13
CA SER A 349 7.74 -3.05 -5.52
C SER A 349 7.97 -2.00 -6.57
N PHE A 350 7.25 -0.89 -6.47
CA PHE A 350 7.29 0.13 -7.48
C PHE A 350 7.20 1.52 -6.87
N ASP A 351 7.53 2.51 -7.69
CA ASP A 351 7.14 3.90 -7.43
C ASP A 351 6.94 4.65 -8.75
N PHE A 352 6.36 5.84 -8.68
CA PHE A 352 6.24 6.73 -9.82
C PHE A 352 7.39 7.73 -9.84
N SER A 353 7.87 8.08 -11.04
CA SER A 353 8.79 9.21 -11.17
C SER A 353 8.13 10.51 -10.70
N ALA A 354 8.94 11.48 -10.26
CA ALA A 354 8.47 12.77 -9.76
C ALA A 354 7.62 13.56 -10.78
N ASP A 355 7.92 13.41 -12.06
CA ASP A 355 7.14 13.99 -13.17
C ASP A 355 5.85 13.20 -13.49
N GLY A 356 5.66 12.05 -12.85
CA GLY A 356 4.52 11.15 -13.01
C GLY A 356 4.47 10.41 -14.35
N ARG A 357 5.50 10.51 -15.20
CA ARG A 357 5.49 9.92 -16.55
C ARG A 357 5.99 8.48 -16.61
N TYR A 358 6.70 8.03 -15.58
CA TYR A 358 7.30 6.71 -15.54
C TYR A 358 6.86 5.93 -14.30
N LEU A 359 6.66 4.63 -14.50
CA LEU A 359 6.61 3.64 -13.44
C LEU A 359 8.01 3.06 -13.29
N LEU A 360 8.53 3.06 -12.06
CA LEU A 360 9.75 2.36 -11.70
C LEU A 360 9.39 1.08 -10.96
N VAL A 361 9.85 -0.08 -11.44
CA VAL A 361 9.57 -1.38 -10.82
C VAL A 361 10.89 -2.04 -10.43
N GLY A 362 11.00 -2.48 -9.18
CA GLY A 362 12.14 -3.24 -8.67
C GLY A 362 11.85 -4.73 -8.69
N ILE A 363 12.72 -5.48 -9.37
CA ILE A 363 12.60 -6.93 -9.53
C ILE A 363 13.99 -7.54 -9.38
N GLY A 364 14.16 -8.42 -8.38
CA GLY A 364 15.46 -8.99 -8.07
C GLY A 364 16.48 -7.90 -7.78
N ASN A 365 17.57 -7.86 -8.55
CA ASN A 365 18.64 -6.87 -8.44
C ASN A 365 18.61 -5.79 -9.53
N PHE A 366 17.44 -5.55 -10.13
CA PHE A 366 17.25 -4.59 -11.21
C PHE A 366 16.13 -3.60 -10.93
N PHE A 367 16.26 -2.41 -11.52
CA PHE A 367 15.15 -1.50 -11.73
C PHE A 367 14.73 -1.51 -13.20
N TYR A 368 13.42 -1.43 -13.41
CA TYR A 368 12.79 -1.32 -14.72
C TYR A 368 11.99 -0.03 -14.74
N ARG A 369 12.40 0.90 -15.62
CA ARG A 369 11.69 2.16 -15.83
C ARG A 369 10.81 2.02 -17.06
N TRP A 370 9.50 2.07 -16.85
CA TRP A 370 8.50 1.94 -17.90
C TRP A 370 7.75 3.25 -18.09
N LYS A 371 7.63 3.71 -19.35
CA LYS A 371 6.90 4.94 -19.66
C LYS A 371 5.40 4.69 -19.67
N ILE A 372 4.66 5.43 -18.84
CA ILE A 372 3.21 5.36 -18.79
C ILE A 372 2.65 6.10 -20.00
N LYS A 373 1.93 5.38 -20.86
CA LYS A 373 1.19 5.96 -21.99
C LYS A 373 -0.25 6.17 -21.57
N ARG A 374 -0.78 7.38 -21.76
CA ARG A 374 -2.21 7.62 -21.89
C ARG A 374 -2.49 7.74 -23.38
N GLU A 375 -3.52 7.08 -23.89
CA GLU A 375 -4.08 7.49 -25.18
C GLU A 375 -4.69 8.87 -24.92
N ASP A 376 -4.17 9.88 -25.62
CA ASP A 376 -4.67 11.27 -25.55
C ASP A 376 -6.05 11.41 -26.23
#